data_AF-A0A376F9S9-F1
#
_entry.id   AF-A0A376F9S9-F1
#
_cell.length_a   1.000
_cell.length_b   1.000
_cell.length_c   1.000
_cell.angle_alpha   90.00
_cell.angle_beta   90.00
_cell.angle_gamma   90.00
#
_symmetry.space_group_name_H-M   'P 1'
#
loop_
_entity.id
_entity.type
_entity.pdbx_description
1 polymer ?
#
loop_
_entity_poly.entity_id
_entity_poly.type
_entity_poly.pdbx_seq_one_letter_code
_entity_poly.pdbx_strand_id
1 'polypeptide(L)' 'MRILPSPLHDLSQAETAIAQESAAILFCVEGEATLRKGEQRLVLKPGESAFVAANESPVSVNGTGRLARVFNKL' A
#
# COMPACT_ATOMS: atom_id res chain seq x y z
N MET A 1 5.98 -5.74 -19.86
CA MET A 1 5.45 -5.47 -18.50
C MET A 1 5.66 -6.72 -17.66
N ARG A 2 6.70 -6.77 -16.81
CA ARG A 2 6.92 -7.91 -15.90
C ARG A 2 5.99 -7.75 -14.70
N ILE A 3 5.08 -8.70 -14.47
CA ILE A 3 4.22 -8.73 -13.29
C ILE A 3 5.04 -9.41 -12.17
N LEU A 4 5.37 -8.65 -11.11
CA LEU A 4 6.06 -9.14 -9.92
C LEU A 4 5.13 -10.08 -9.10
N PRO A 5 5.65 -10.99 -8.26
CA PRO A 5 4.83 -11.97 -7.53
C PRO A 5 3.83 -11.26 -6.60
N SER A 6 2.63 -11.84 -6.50
CA SER A 6 1.39 -11.33 -5.87
C SER A 6 1.46 -9.84 -5.47
N PRO A 7 0.97 -8.91 -6.32
CA PRO A 7 0.89 -7.50 -5.93
C PRO A 7 -0.11 -7.28 -4.78
N LEU A 8 -0.88 -8.31 -4.38
CA LEU A 8 -1.95 -8.20 -3.40
C LEU A 8 -1.44 -8.47 -2.00
N HIS A 9 -1.83 -7.57 -1.09
CA HIS A 9 -1.66 -7.65 0.33
C HIS A 9 -3.05 -7.74 0.99
N ASP A 10 -3.30 -8.81 1.74
CA ASP A 10 -4.53 -8.93 2.54
C ASP A 10 -4.43 -8.00 3.74
N LEU A 11 -5.45 -7.15 3.90
CA LEU A 11 -5.50 -6.19 5.00
C LEU A 11 -6.08 -6.83 6.25
N SER A 12 -5.54 -6.41 7.38
CA SER A 12 -6.08 -6.73 8.70
C SER A 12 -6.25 -5.46 9.52
N GLN A 13 -6.97 -5.56 10.64
CA GLN A 13 -7.09 -4.46 11.59
C GLN A 13 -5.76 -4.12 12.26
N ALA A 14 -4.83 -5.09 12.34
CA ALA A 14 -3.50 -4.88 12.85
C ALA A 14 -2.64 -4.13 11.81
N GLU A 15 -1.97 -3.09 12.28
CA GLU A 15 -1.11 -2.26 11.46
C GLU A 15 0.15 -3.04 11.03
N THR A 16 0.38 -3.06 9.72
CA THR A 16 1.52 -3.76 9.11
C THR A 16 2.32 -2.77 8.27
N ALA A 17 3.64 -2.78 8.41
CA ALA A 17 4.52 -1.93 7.61
C ALA A 17 4.76 -2.57 6.23
N ILE A 18 4.56 -1.80 5.16
CA ILE A 18 4.95 -2.18 3.81
C ILE A 18 6.17 -1.36 3.38
N ALA A 19 7.25 -2.07 3.07
CA ALA A 19 8.53 -1.49 2.68
C ALA A 19 8.86 -1.78 1.21
N GLN A 20 9.53 -0.83 0.57
CA GLN A 20 10.03 -0.91 -0.80
C GLN A 20 11.21 0.07 -0.96
N GLU A 21 12.12 -0.22 -1.89
CA GLU A 21 13.27 0.67 -2.18
C GLU A 21 12.99 1.64 -3.34
N SER A 22 11.95 1.40 -4.13
CA SER A 22 11.50 2.30 -5.18
C SER A 22 10.25 3.08 -4.77
N ALA A 23 9.82 4.01 -5.63
CA ALA A 23 8.45 4.52 -5.54
C ALA A 23 7.43 3.37 -5.69
N ALA A 24 6.26 3.54 -5.09
CA ALA A 24 5.17 2.58 -5.16
C ALA A 24 3.83 3.26 -5.43
N ILE A 25 2.94 2.55 -6.13
CA ILE A 25 1.52 2.87 -6.19
C ILE A 25 0.78 1.84 -5.34
N LEU A 26 -0.01 2.34 -4.38
CA LEU A 26 -0.91 1.55 -3.56
C LEU A 26 -2.33 1.75 -4.07
N PHE A 27 -3.02 0.67 -4.40
CA PHE A 27 -4.36 0.70 -4.99
C PHE A 27 -5.30 -0.19 -4.16
N CYS A 28 -6.38 0.40 -3.62
CA CYS A 28 -7.36 -0.36 -2.85
C CYS A 28 -8.26 -1.14 -3.82
N VAL A 29 -8.14 -2.46 -3.81
CA VAL A 29 -8.92 -3.35 -4.69
C VAL A 29 -10.33 -3.51 -4.17
N GLU A 30 -10.46 -3.77 -2.86
CA GLU A 30 -11.72 -3.97 -2.17
C GLU A 30 -11.58 -3.64 -0.68
N GLY A 31 -12.70 -3.38 -0.01
CA GLY A 31 -12.73 -3.01 1.41
C GLY A 31 -12.33 -1.55 1.63
N GLU A 32 -11.41 -1.31 2.56
CA GLU A 32 -10.88 0.01 2.88
C GLU A 32 -9.46 -0.13 3.42
N ALA A 33 -8.54 0.70 2.91
CA ALA A 33 -7.17 0.76 3.39
C ALA A 33 -6.92 2.11 4.07
N THR A 34 -6.45 2.09 5.32
CA THR A 34 -5.86 3.26 5.96
C THR A 34 -4.34 3.16 5.84
N LEU A 35 -3.73 4.18 5.22
CA LEU A 35 -2.29 4.38 5.13
C LEU A 35 -1.85 5.37 6.21
N ARG A 36 -0.70 5.12 6.85
CA ARG A 36 -0.12 5.98 7.88
C ARG A 36 1.37 6.21 7.67
N LYS A 37 1.80 7.45 7.84
CA LYS A 37 3.21 7.87 7.88
C LYS A 37 3.39 8.97 8.92
N GLY A 38 3.94 8.61 10.09
CA GLY A 38 3.97 9.52 11.23
C GLY A 38 2.55 9.94 11.63
N GLU A 39 2.28 11.24 11.64
CA GLU A 39 0.94 11.79 11.95
C GLU A 39 0.00 11.81 10.73
N GLN A 40 0.53 11.67 9.51
CA GLN A 40 -0.29 11.69 8.31
C GLN A 40 -1.09 10.40 8.18
N ARG A 41 -2.36 10.56 7.84
CA ARG A 41 -3.31 9.47 7.59
C ARG A 41 -4.04 9.73 6.28
N LEU A 42 -4.08 8.71 5.41
CA LEU A 42 -4.85 8.71 4.18
C LEU A 42 -5.73 7.45 4.14
N VAL A 43 -7.02 7.60 3.85
CA VAL A 43 -7.93 6.48 3.65
C VAL A 43 -8.16 6.31 2.16
N LEU A 44 -8.04 5.07 1.67
CA LEU A 44 -8.36 4.67 0.30
C LEU A 44 -9.60 3.78 0.31
N LYS A 45 -10.61 4.19 -0.44
CA LYS A 45 -11.78 3.38 -0.81
C LYS A 45 -11.47 2.55 -2.06
N PRO A 46 -12.30 1.54 -2.39
CA PRO A 46 -12.08 0.71 -3.56
C PRO A 46 -12.00 1.55 -4.84
N GLY A 47 -10.96 1.33 -5.64
CA GLY A 47 -10.67 2.11 -6.86
C GLY A 47 -9.77 3.33 -6.64
N GLU A 48 -9.52 3.73 -5.39
CA GLU A 48 -8.60 4.82 -5.08
C GLU A 48 -7.15 4.34 -4.96
N SER A 49 -6.22 5.26 -5.20
CA SER A 49 -4.79 4.98 -5.10
C SER A 49 -3.99 6.11 -4.47
N ALA A 50 -2.85 5.74 -3.91
CA ALA A 50 -1.85 6.66 -3.39
C ALA A 50 -0.49 6.37 -4.03
N PHE A 51 0.24 7.44 -4.33
CA PHE A 51 1.65 7.36 -4.68
C PHE A 51 2.49 7.49 -3.41
N VAL A 52 3.46 6.60 -3.24
CA VAL A 52 4.43 6.63 -2.14
C VAL A 52 5.82 6.79 -2.75
N ALA A 53 6.50 7.88 -2.42
CA ALA A 53 7.87 8.11 -2.90
C ALA A 53 8.85 7.13 -2.25
N ALA A 54 9.98 6.84 -2.91
CA ALA A 54 10.97 5.88 -2.41
C ALA A 54 11.49 6.24 -1.00
N ASN A 55 11.72 7.53 -0.75
CA ASN A 55 12.19 8.06 0.54
C ASN A 55 11.10 8.10 1.63
N GLU A 56 9.84 7.81 1.29
CA GLU A 56 8.74 7.73 2.24
C GLU A 56 8.45 6.29 2.68
N SER A 57 9.23 5.32 2.20
CA SER A 57 9.16 3.96 2.72
C SER A 57 9.76 3.86 4.13
N PRO A 58 9.22 3.00 5.03
CA PRO A 58 7.97 2.26 4.91
C PRO A 58 6.74 3.12 5.19
N VAL A 59 5.59 2.66 4.72
CA VAL A 59 4.25 3.17 5.09
C VAL A 59 3.52 2.07 5.84
N SER A 60 2.80 2.43 6.90
CA SER A 60 1.98 1.50 7.64
C SER A 60 0.59 1.40 7.05
N VAL A 61 0.02 0.19 7.01
CA VAL A 61 -1.31 -0.07 6.48
C VAL A 61 -2.14 -0.92 7.42
N ASN A 62 -3.43 -0.61 7.50
CA ASN A 62 -4.44 -1.48 8.11
C ASN A 62 -5.80 -1.30 7.44
N GLY A 63 -6.74 -2.17 7.75
CA GLY A 63 -8.12 -2.08 7.26
C GLY A 63 -8.74 -3.44 6.97
N THR A 64 -9.55 -3.50 5.92
CA THR A 64 -10.23 -4.72 5.48
C THR A 64 -10.14 -4.86 3.96
N GLY A 65 -10.15 -6.10 3.46
CA GLY A 65 -10.06 -6.38 2.02
C GLY A 65 -8.62 -6.50 1.55
N ARG A 66 -8.32 -5.95 0.36
CA ARG A 66 -7.05 -6.17 -0.33
C ARG A 66 -6.46 -4.89 -0.91
N LEU A 67 -5.16 -4.72 -0.70
CA LEU A 67 -4.37 -3.62 -1.24
C LEU A 67 -3.39 -4.15 -2.29
N ALA A 68 -3.51 -3.66 -3.52
CA ALA A 68 -2.52 -3.92 -4.55
C ALA A 68 -1.35 -2.94 -4.41
N ARG A 69 -0.13 -3.43 -4.61
CA ARG A 69 1.10 -2.65 -4.60
C ARG A 69 1.90 -2.93 -5.85
N VAL A 70 2.23 -1.87 -6.59
CA VAL A 70 3.14 -1.91 -7.73
C VAL A 70 4.38 -1.09 -7.38
N PHE A 71 5.55 -1.70 -7.52
CA PHE A 71 6.86 -1.12 -7.23
C PHE A 71 7.93 -1.88 -8.01
N ASN A 72 9.19 -1.45 -7.95
CA ASN A 72 10.32 -2.14 -8.56
C ASN A 72 11.11 -2.92 -7.50
N LYS A 73 11.48 -4.17 -7.82
CA LYS A 73 12.48 -4.94 -7.08
C LYS A 73 13.80 -4.77 -7.83
N LEU A 74 14.60 -3.80 -7.42
CA LEU A 74 15.92 -3.55 -8.00
C LEU A 74 16.86 -4.74 -7.78
#